data_AF-A0A564YIU8-F1
#
_entry.id   AF-A0A564YIU8-F1
#
_cell.length_a   1.000
_cell.length_b   1.000
_cell.length_c   1.000
_cell.angle_alpha   90.00
_cell.angle_beta   90.00
_cell.angle_gamma   90.00
#
_symmetry.space_group_name_H-M   'P 1'
#
loop_
_entity.id
_entity.type
_entity.pdbx_description
1 polymer ?
#
loop_
_entity_poly.entity_id
_entity_poly.type
_entity_poly.pdbx_seq_one_letter_code
_entity_poly.pdbx_strand_id
1 'polypeptide(L)'
;MLICGKPTKHRDQGWSWVVLFTSFTIQLLCDGSISAYGVVYAGVKNDTYFASANYTEKQITLPGAIQSCLYVIAMGFAGPIVNTLGFQLVACVSSLMAGLAMVAAVFFKDIAGMIVFYGVFSGK
;
A
#
# COMPACT_ATOMS: atom_id res chain seq x y z
N MET A 1 23.82 -22.89 -19.76
CA MET A 1 23.28 -22.19 -20.94
C MET A 1 23.51 -20.70 -20.71
N LEU A 2 24.44 -20.14 -21.49
CA LEU A 2 25.01 -18.79 -21.30
C LEU A 2 23.94 -17.71 -21.42
N ILE A 3 23.65 -17.00 -20.33
CA ILE A 3 22.99 -15.69 -20.41
C ILE A 3 24.07 -14.75 -20.93
N CYS A 4 24.05 -14.52 -22.25
CA CYS A 4 24.83 -13.49 -22.92
C CYS A 4 24.53 -12.16 -22.19
N GLY A 5 25.47 -11.73 -21.35
CA GLY A 5 25.39 -10.47 -20.63
C GLY A 5 25.28 -9.35 -21.65
N LYS A 6 24.11 -8.72 -21.71
CA LYS A 6 23.95 -7.45 -22.42
C LYS A 6 25.07 -6.51 -21.93
N PRO A 7 25.77 -5.80 -22.81
CA PRO A 7 26.81 -4.87 -22.41
C PRO A 7 26.20 -3.88 -21.42
N THR A 8 26.76 -3.81 -20.21
CA THR A 8 26.43 -2.80 -19.22
C THR A 8 26.90 -1.47 -19.75
N LYS A 9 26.08 -0.87 -20.63
CA LYS A 9 26.12 0.55 -20.94
C LYS A 9 26.27 1.25 -19.60
N HIS A 10 27.25 2.15 -19.49
CA HIS A 10 27.54 3.01 -18.34
C HIS A 10 26.29 3.84 -17.99
N ARG A 11 25.25 3.19 -17.48
CA ARG A 11 23.91 3.70 -17.25
C ARG A 11 23.94 4.28 -15.85
N ASP A 12 23.99 5.61 -15.83
CA ASP A 12 23.30 6.39 -14.83
C ASP A 12 24.00 6.55 -13.46
N GLN A 13 25.34 6.66 -13.42
CA GLN A 13 26.06 7.05 -12.19
C GLN A 13 25.55 8.40 -11.60
N GLY A 14 25.10 9.33 -12.44
CA GLY A 14 24.55 10.63 -12.00
C GLY A 14 23.09 10.59 -11.53
N TRP A 15 22.27 9.67 -12.05
CA TRP A 15 20.84 9.58 -11.72
C TRP A 15 20.52 8.55 -10.63
N SER A 16 21.51 7.75 -10.25
CA SER A 16 21.38 6.74 -9.19
C SER A 16 20.84 7.32 -7.88
N TRP A 17 21.23 8.55 -7.52
CA TRP A 17 20.77 9.19 -6.28
C TRP A 17 19.26 9.53 -6.31
N VAL A 18 18.73 9.90 -7.47
CA VAL A 18 17.29 10.16 -7.66
C VAL A 18 16.49 8.88 -7.47
N VAL A 19 16.99 7.77 -8.02
CA VAL A 19 16.36 6.45 -7.85
C VAL A 19 16.40 6.01 -6.39
N LEU A 20 17.53 6.19 -5.70
CA LEU A 20 17.65 5.88 -4.27
C LEU A 20 16.67 6.68 -3.42
N PHE A 21 16.61 8.00 -3.62
CA PHE A 21 15.69 8.86 -2.87
C PHE A 21 14.22 8.51 -3.13
N THR A 22 13.89 8.19 -4.39
CA THR A 22 12.53 7.79 -4.78
C THR A 22 12.16 6.46 -4.15
N SER A 23 13.03 5.45 -4.22
CA SER A 23 12.80 4.14 -3.58
C SER A 23 12.65 4.26 -2.07
N PHE A 24 13.50 5.08 -1.43
CA PHE A 24 13.40 5.35 0.01
C PHE A 24 12.06 5.99 0.38
N THR A 25 11.61 6.98 -0.39
CA THR A 25 10.33 7.65 -0.17
C THR A 25 9.15 6.69 -0.33
N ILE A 26 9.18 5.82 -1.34
CA ILE A 26 8.12 4.82 -1.57
C ILE A 26 8.08 3.81 -0.41
N GLN A 27 9.25 3.33 0.04
CA GLN A 27 9.33 2.41 1.17
C GLN A 27 8.80 3.05 2.46
N LEU A 28 9.21 4.29 2.74
CA LEU A 28 8.68 5.06 3.87
C LEU A 28 7.16 5.24 3.80
N LEU A 29 6.61 5.49 2.62
CA LEU A 29 5.16 5.64 2.44
C LEU A 29 4.42 4.32 2.62
N CYS A 30 4.97 3.21 2.13
CA CYS A 30 4.43 1.88 2.33
C CYS A 30 4.39 1.51 3.82
N ASP A 31 5.52 1.58 4.51
CA ASP A 31 5.60 1.24 5.93
C ASP A 31 4.83 2.24 6.81
N GLY A 32 4.87 3.52 6.46
CA GLY A 32 4.13 4.59 7.13
C GLY A 32 2.62 4.38 7.06
N SER A 33 2.09 3.88 5.94
CA SER A 33 0.65 3.62 5.80
C SER A 33 0.14 2.47 6.70
N ILE A 34 1.00 1.48 6.98
CA ILE A 34 0.69 0.38 7.91
C ILE A 34 0.72 0.91 9.35
N SER A 35 1.73 1.71 9.70
CA SER A 35 1.84 2.33 11.03
C SER A 35 0.72 3.34 11.32
N ALA A 36 0.33 4.15 10.32
CA ALA A 36 -0.74 5.14 10.44
C ALA A 36 -2.10 4.51 10.81
N TYR A 37 -2.34 3.25 10.41
CA TYR A 37 -3.54 2.52 10.82
C TYR A 37 -3.64 2.37 12.35
N GLY A 38 -2.52 2.26 13.07
CA GLY A 38 -2.51 2.21 14.53
C GLY A 38 -3.07 3.48 15.17
N VAL A 39 -2.82 4.64 14.56
CA VAL A 39 -3.37 5.94 15.02
C VAL A 39 -4.87 6.02 14.71
N VAL A 40 -5.29 5.55 13.53
CA VAL A 40 -6.72 5.47 13.17
C VAL A 40 -7.46 4.53 14.13
N TYR A 41 -6.89 3.37 14.45
CA TYR A 41 -7.43 2.43 15.44
C TYR A 41 -7.59 3.08 16.82
N ALA A 42 -6.58 3.82 17.28
CA ALA A 42 -6.65 4.54 18.55
C ALA A 42 -7.70 5.67 18.53
N GLY A 43 -7.87 6.36 17.41
CA GLY A 43 -8.92 7.37 17.22
C GLY A 43 -10.32 6.76 17.27
N VAL A 44 -10.55 5.66 16.53
CA VAL A 44 -11.83 4.94 16.50
C VAL A 44 -12.19 4.36 17.87
N LYS A 45 -11.20 3.88 18.64
CA LYS A 45 -11.44 3.36 20.01
C LYS A 45 -11.84 4.45 21.01
N ASN A 46 -11.40 5.71 20.81
CA ASN A 46 -11.74 6.84 21.68
C ASN A 46 -13.01 7.58 21.24
N ASP A 47 -13.60 7.26 20.08
CA ASP A 47 -14.76 7.96 19.55
C ASP A 47 -16.07 7.40 20.13
N THR A 48 -16.93 8.31 20.58
CA THR A 48 -18.19 8.00 21.29
C THR A 48 -19.19 7.21 20.45
N TYR A 49 -19.13 7.35 19.12
CA TYR A 49 -20.00 6.66 18.17
C TYR A 49 -19.72 5.13 18.09
N PHE A 50 -18.45 4.73 18.29
CA PHE A 50 -18.04 3.32 18.26
C PHE A 50 -18.20 2.64 19.62
N ALA A 51 -18.11 3.39 20.71
CA ALA A 51 -18.42 2.91 22.06
C ALA A 51 -19.91 2.51 22.20
N SER A 52 -20.83 3.22 21.52
CA SER A 52 -22.27 2.91 21.55
C SER A 52 -22.66 1.70 20.71
N ALA A 53 -21.87 1.33 19.70
CA ALA A 53 -22.19 0.23 18.79
C ALA A 53 -21.59 -1.12 19.20
N ASN A 54 -20.83 -1.20 20.30
CA ASN A 54 -20.30 -2.43 20.91
C ASN A 54 -19.55 -3.34 19.90
N TYR A 55 -18.87 -2.74 18.93
CA TYR A 55 -18.08 -3.49 17.96
C TYR A 55 -16.90 -4.16 18.66
N THR A 56 -16.81 -5.48 18.50
CA THR A 56 -15.71 -6.28 19.05
C THR A 56 -14.37 -5.75 18.53
N GLU A 57 -13.37 -5.62 19.41
CA GLU A 57 -12.02 -5.11 19.05
C GLU A 57 -11.43 -5.82 17.80
N LYS A 58 -11.78 -7.11 17.61
CA LYS A 58 -11.38 -7.91 16.44
C LYS A 58 -11.91 -7.38 15.11
N GLN A 59 -13.07 -6.74 15.07
CA GLN A 59 -13.62 -6.15 13.84
C GLN A 59 -12.93 -4.84 13.47
N ILE A 60 -12.47 -4.10 14.47
CA ILE A 60 -11.76 -2.83 14.29
C ILE A 60 -10.28 -3.08 13.93
N THR A 61 -9.68 -4.22 14.30
CA THR A 61 -8.31 -4.58 13.87
C THR A 61 -8.26 -5.26 12.51
N LEU A 62 -9.38 -5.78 12.02
CA LEU A 62 -9.48 -6.55 10.78
C LEU A 62 -8.98 -5.80 9.50
N PRO A 63 -9.29 -4.52 9.28
CA PRO A 63 -8.81 -3.78 8.10
C PRO A 63 -7.29 -3.75 8.00
N GLY A 64 -6.59 -3.46 9.11
CA GLY A 64 -5.13 -3.40 9.15
C GLY A 64 -4.45 -4.75 8.91
N ALA A 65 -5.07 -5.85 9.39
CA ALA A 65 -4.58 -7.20 9.13
C ALA A 65 -4.79 -7.62 7.66
N ILE A 66 -5.93 -7.29 7.06
CA ILE A 66 -6.20 -7.58 5.63
C ILE A 66 -5.24 -6.79 4.74
N GLN A 67 -4.98 -5.53 5.06
CA GLN A 67 -4.07 -4.67 4.31
C GLN A 67 -2.64 -5.25 4.26
N SER A 68 -2.11 -5.73 5.39
CA SER A 68 -0.76 -6.33 5.42
C SER A 68 -0.70 -7.68 4.70
N CYS A 69 -1.74 -8.52 4.82
CA CYS A 69 -1.83 -9.78 4.08
C CYS A 69 -1.86 -9.55 2.56
N LEU A 70 -2.65 -8.59 2.09
CA LEU A 70 -2.76 -8.28 0.66
C LEU A 70 -1.49 -7.65 0.09
N TYR A 71 -0.77 -6.84 0.87
CA TYR A 71 0.56 -6.31 0.49
C TYR A 71 1.56 -7.44 0.19
N VAL A 72 1.60 -8.47 1.04
CA VAL A 72 2.49 -9.63 0.83
C VAL A 72 2.10 -10.43 -0.41
N ILE A 73 0.81 -10.62 -0.66
CA ILE A 73 0.32 -11.30 -1.86
C ILE A 73 0.68 -10.48 -3.12
N ALA A 74 0.44 -9.17 -3.11
CA ALA A 74 0.73 -8.27 -4.21
C ALA A 74 2.22 -8.29 -4.61
N MET A 75 3.13 -8.35 -3.62
CA MET A 75 4.57 -8.51 -3.89
C MET A 75 4.90 -9.77 -4.68
N GLY A 76 4.20 -10.89 -4.44
CA GLY A 76 4.38 -12.13 -5.21
C GLY A 76 3.94 -12.00 -6.67
N PHE A 77 2.90 -11.20 -6.95
CA PHE A 77 2.40 -10.94 -8.30
C PHE A 77 3.16 -9.83 -9.04
N ALA A 78 3.90 -8.97 -8.31
CA ALA A 78 4.59 -7.83 -8.90
C ALA A 78 5.64 -8.23 -9.95
N GLY A 79 6.39 -9.32 -9.72
CA GLY A 79 7.46 -9.76 -10.62
C GLY A 79 7.00 -10.04 -12.07
N PRO A 80 6.01 -10.93 -12.28
CA PRO A 80 5.45 -11.21 -13.60
C PRO A 80 4.81 -9.98 -14.27
N ILE A 81 4.11 -9.14 -13.49
CA ILE A 81 3.37 -7.97 -14.00
C ILE A 81 4.33 -6.87 -14.47
N VAL A 82 5.40 -6.60 -13.71
CA VAL A 82 6.43 -5.62 -14.11
C VAL A 82 7.18 -6.08 -15.36
N ASN A 83 7.38 -7.39 -15.52
CA ASN A 83 8.05 -7.94 -16.69
C ASN A 83 7.22 -7.80 -17.99
N THR A 84 5.90 -7.75 -17.91
CA THR A 84 5.01 -7.63 -19.09
C THR A 84 4.60 -6.19 -19.40
N LEU A 85 4.34 -5.36 -18.39
CA LEU A 85 3.80 -3.99 -18.55
C LEU A 85 4.84 -2.89 -18.33
N GLY A 86 6.03 -3.23 -17.84
CA GLY A 86 7.08 -2.28 -17.49
C GLY A 86 6.84 -1.60 -16.13
N PHE A 87 7.94 -1.27 -15.44
CA PHE A 87 7.90 -0.76 -14.07
C PHE A 87 7.14 0.57 -13.92
N GLN A 88 7.28 1.49 -14.88
CA GLN A 88 6.74 2.85 -14.75
C GLN A 88 5.21 2.89 -14.79
N LEU A 89 4.58 2.14 -15.69
CA LEU A 89 3.11 2.13 -15.80
C LEU A 89 2.48 1.45 -14.59
N VAL A 90 3.04 0.33 -14.13
CA VAL A 90 2.53 -0.40 -12.97
C VAL A 90 2.60 0.47 -11.71
N ALA A 91 3.71 1.18 -11.51
CA ALA A 91 3.88 2.09 -10.37
C ALA A 91 2.92 3.30 -10.40
N CYS A 92 2.67 3.88 -11.57
CA CYS A 92 1.71 4.99 -11.70
C CYS A 92 0.27 4.55 -11.47
N VAL A 93 -0.14 3.39 -12.00
CA VAL A 93 -1.52 2.90 -11.86
C VAL A 93 -1.83 2.51 -10.42
N SER A 94 -0.91 1.80 -9.74
CA SER A 94 -1.12 1.37 -8.35
C SER A 94 -1.17 2.57 -7.38
N SER A 95 -0.30 3.55 -7.56
CA SER A 95 -0.28 4.76 -6.71
C SER A 95 -1.54 5.62 -6.91
N LEU A 96 -2.03 5.79 -8.14
CA LEU A 96 -3.26 6.52 -8.41
C LEU A 96 -4.48 5.80 -7.81
N MET A 97 -4.55 4.48 -7.98
CA MET A 97 -5.63 3.65 -7.43
C MET A 97 -5.63 3.67 -5.90
N ALA A 98 -4.47 3.52 -5.26
CA ALA A 98 -4.33 3.59 -3.80
C ALA A 98 -4.66 4.99 -3.24
N GLY A 99 -4.25 6.06 -3.94
CA GLY A 99 -4.59 7.43 -3.57
C GLY A 99 -6.11 7.68 -3.63
N LEU A 100 -6.75 7.27 -4.72
CA LEU A 100 -8.21 7.38 -4.87
C LEU A 100 -8.95 6.57 -3.81
N ALA A 101 -8.46 5.37 -3.49
CA ALA A 101 -9.04 4.52 -2.45
C ALA A 101 -8.96 5.15 -1.05
N MET A 102 -7.81 5.73 -0.70
CA MET A 102 -7.61 6.45 0.56
C MET A 102 -8.55 7.66 0.68
N VAL A 103 -8.71 8.44 -0.39
CA VAL A 103 -9.64 9.59 -0.40
C VAL A 103 -11.09 9.11 -0.28
N ALA A 104 -11.46 8.03 -0.97
CA ALA A 104 -12.79 7.44 -0.85
C ALA A 104 -13.07 6.92 0.57
N ALA A 105 -12.08 6.33 1.23
CA ALA A 105 -12.21 5.81 2.59
C ALA A 105 -12.59 6.88 3.63
N VAL A 106 -12.20 8.14 3.43
CA VAL A 106 -12.56 9.26 4.34
C VAL A 106 -14.06 9.53 4.38
N PHE A 107 -14.78 9.24 3.29
CA PHE A 107 -16.22 9.49 3.22
C PHE A 107 -17.07 8.38 3.86
N PHE A 108 -16.52 7.17 4.03
CA PHE A 108 -17.24 6.05 4.60
C PHE A 108 -17.05 5.98 6.12
N LYS A 109 -18.13 6.26 6.87
CA LYS A 109 -18.23 6.08 8.33
C LYS A 109 -18.62 4.66 8.75
N ASP A 110 -18.62 3.70 7.83
CA ASP A 110 -19.08 2.33 8.04
C ASP A 110 -17.89 1.36 8.13
N ILE A 111 -17.89 0.44 9.10
CA ILE A 111 -16.76 -0.48 9.35
C ILE A 111 -16.51 -1.37 8.12
N ALA A 112 -17.57 -1.85 7.47
CA ALA A 112 -17.46 -2.65 6.27
C ALA A 112 -16.83 -1.86 5.10
N GLY A 113 -17.18 -0.59 4.97
CA GLY A 113 -16.56 0.31 3.98
C GLY A 113 -15.09 0.55 4.28
N MET A 114 -14.73 0.72 5.55
CA MET A 114 -13.33 0.86 5.96
C MET A 114 -12.52 -0.40 5.67
N ILE A 115 -13.07 -1.61 5.90
CA ILE A 115 -12.41 -2.88 5.56
C ILE A 115 -12.16 -2.99 4.04
N VAL A 116 -13.15 -2.65 3.21
CA VAL A 116 -13.03 -2.83 1.75
C VAL A 116 -12.11 -1.76 1.15
N PHE A 117 -12.30 -0.48 1.47
CA PHE A 117 -11.51 0.61 0.87
C PHE A 117 -10.11 0.72 1.46
N TYR A 118 -9.97 0.55 2.78
CA TYR A 118 -8.66 0.65 3.45
C TYR A 118 -7.90 -0.69 3.40
N GLY A 119 -8.58 -1.83 3.50
CA GLY A 119 -7.94 -3.14 3.45
C GLY A 119 -7.65 -3.60 2.02
N VAL A 120 -8.69 -3.70 1.18
CA VAL A 120 -8.58 -4.33 -0.15
C VAL A 120 -7.99 -3.38 -1.20
N PHE A 121 -8.48 -2.15 -1.24
CA PHE A 121 -8.04 -1.20 -2.26
C PHE A 121 -6.73 -0.47 -1.93
N SER A 122 -6.35 -0.37 -0.66
CA SER A 122 -5.03 0.15 -0.26
C SER A 122 -3.95 -0.94 -0.09
N GLY A 123 -4.27 -2.21 -0.40
CA GLY A 123 -3.29 -3.25 -0.65
C GLY A 123 -2.57 -2.97 -1.96
N LYS A 124 -1.47 -2.20 -1.88
CA LYS A 124 -0.66 -1.76 -3.03
C LYS A 124 0.45 -2.74 -3.35
#